data_AF-A0A6N9BPP8-F1
#
_entry.id   AF-A0A6N9BPP8-F1
#
_cell.length_a   1.000
_cell.length_b   1.000
_cell.length_c   1.000
_cell.angle_alpha   90.00
_cell.angle_beta   90.00
_cell.angle_gamma   90.00
#
_symmetry.space_group_name_H-M   'P 1'
#
loop_
_entity.id
_entity.type
_entity.pdbx_description
1 polymer ?
#
loop_
_entity_poly.entity_id
_entity_poly.type
_entity_poly.pdbx_seq_one_letter_code
_entity_poly.pdbx_strand_id
1 'polypeptide(L)'
;MKRWGLGLCCAACLSLLAPLALGSGSAGPGNSKVNARGAYTVGKALVFRELVCARCPTQRSDFGRDRARALKETLLESLDAGLVDRGGDIQALCVGDAEPAGRCAARIKFVVTYLDRRYRL
;
A
#
# COMPACT_ATOMS: atom_id res chain seq x y z
N MET A 1 18.01 59.18 -20.06
CA MET A 1 16.58 59.29 -19.71
C MET A 1 16.31 58.34 -18.54
N LYS A 2 15.80 58.89 -17.43
CA LYS A 2 15.67 58.25 -16.11
C LYS A 2 14.56 57.19 -16.08
N ARG A 3 14.84 55.99 -15.54
CA ARG A 3 13.82 55.09 -15.01
C ARG A 3 14.13 54.79 -13.54
N TRP A 4 13.21 55.27 -12.72
CA TRP A 4 12.93 55.02 -11.31
C TRP A 4 12.74 53.49 -11.14
N GLY A 5 13.22 52.77 -10.12
CA GLY A 5 13.41 53.10 -8.71
C GLY A 5 12.24 52.49 -7.91
N LEU A 6 12.41 51.28 -7.37
CA LEU A 6 11.65 50.60 -6.30
C LEU A 6 12.23 49.17 -6.23
N GLY A 7 12.97 48.71 -5.21
CA GLY A 7 12.80 48.93 -3.79
C GLY A 7 12.22 47.66 -3.19
N LEU A 8 13.06 46.78 -2.61
CA LEU A 8 12.62 45.83 -1.59
C LEU A 8 13.82 45.34 -0.77
N CYS A 9 13.94 45.88 0.45
CA CYS A 9 14.67 45.25 1.54
C CYS A 9 14.01 43.92 1.88
N CYS A 10 14.80 42.86 2.08
CA CYS A 10 14.65 41.99 3.23
C CYS A 10 15.92 41.13 3.40
N ALA A 11 16.55 41.36 4.53
CA ALA A 11 17.61 40.54 5.09
C ALA A 11 17.10 39.15 5.50
N ALA A 12 18.07 38.34 5.93
CA ALA A 12 17.95 37.11 6.71
C ALA A 12 18.00 35.80 5.91
N CYS A 13 19.15 35.13 6.10
CA CYS A 13 19.26 33.78 6.62
C CYS A 13 18.16 32.79 6.22
N LEU A 14 18.56 31.69 5.57
CA LEU A 14 18.51 30.35 6.16
C LEU A 14 19.02 29.33 5.15
N SER A 15 20.11 28.67 5.55
CA SER A 15 20.22 27.21 5.54
C SER A 15 20.25 26.48 4.20
N LEU A 16 21.42 25.90 3.95
CA LEU A 16 21.60 24.52 3.53
C LEU A 16 20.29 23.72 3.38
N LEU A 17 19.82 23.59 2.16
CA LEU A 17 18.94 22.49 1.77
C LEU A 17 19.60 21.81 0.58
N ALA A 18 20.32 20.74 0.92
CA ALA A 18 20.63 19.68 -0.03
C ALA A 18 19.37 19.36 -0.83
N PRO A 19 19.44 19.23 -2.16
CA PRO A 19 18.40 18.55 -2.89
C PRO A 19 18.47 17.08 -2.48
N LEU A 20 17.79 16.73 -1.38
CA LEU A 20 17.20 15.41 -1.25
C LEU A 20 16.31 15.28 -2.48
N ALA A 21 16.83 14.57 -3.47
CA ALA A 21 16.06 13.99 -4.54
C ALA A 21 14.98 13.11 -3.89
N LEU A 22 13.88 13.75 -3.50
CA LEU A 22 12.57 13.15 -3.39
C LEU A 22 12.21 12.74 -4.82
N GLY A 23 12.79 11.61 -5.23
CA GLY A 23 12.26 10.80 -6.31
C GLY A 23 10.86 10.36 -5.89
N SER A 24 9.90 11.27 -6.09
CA SER A 24 8.49 10.99 -6.16
C SER A 24 8.27 10.11 -7.39
N GLY A 25 8.61 8.83 -7.24
CA GLY A 25 8.23 7.80 -8.18
C GLY A 25 6.76 7.46 -7.98
N SER A 26 5.87 8.41 -8.28
CA SER A 26 4.48 8.13 -8.58
C SER A 26 4.44 7.46 -9.96
N ALA A 27 4.71 6.17 -9.97
CA ALA A 27 4.40 5.28 -11.07
C ALA A 27 3.62 4.13 -10.45
N GLY A 28 2.31 4.30 -10.34
CA GLY A 28 1.42 3.17 -10.07
C GLY A 28 1.72 2.08 -11.10
N PRO A 29 1.95 0.83 -10.69
CA PRO A 29 2.23 -0.21 -11.66
C PRO A 29 0.96 -0.43 -12.48
N GLY A 30 1.03 -0.02 -13.76
CA GLY A 30 0.28 -0.67 -14.81
C GLY A 30 0.52 -2.18 -14.72
N ASN A 31 -0.51 -2.95 -15.06
CA ASN A 31 -0.65 -4.39 -14.84
C ASN A 31 0.39 -5.28 -15.58
N SER A 32 1.54 -4.75 -15.98
CA SER A 32 2.53 -5.40 -16.82
C SER A 32 3.85 -5.49 -16.05
N LYS A 33 4.10 -6.67 -15.44
CA LYS A 33 5.34 -7.07 -14.75
C LYS A 33 5.57 -6.48 -13.36
N VAL A 34 4.65 -6.71 -12.42
CA VAL A 34 5.02 -6.64 -11.00
C VAL A 34 5.98 -7.82 -10.71
N ASN A 35 7.27 -7.53 -10.58
CA ASN A 35 8.25 -8.54 -10.19
C ASN A 35 7.96 -9.03 -8.75
N ALA A 36 8.48 -10.20 -8.36
CA ALA A 36 8.17 -10.80 -7.07
C ALA A 36 8.55 -9.92 -5.85
N ARG A 37 9.52 -9.00 -6.03
CA ARG A 37 9.91 -8.02 -5.01
C ARG A 37 8.89 -6.88 -4.90
N GLY A 38 8.32 -6.44 -6.02
CA GLY A 38 7.22 -5.47 -6.08
C GLY A 38 5.95 -6.05 -5.45
N ALA A 39 5.62 -7.30 -5.77
CA ALA A 39 4.47 -8.00 -5.18
C ALA A 39 4.58 -8.08 -3.65
N TYR A 40 5.77 -8.40 -3.14
CA TYR A 40 6.04 -8.40 -1.70
C TYR A 40 5.87 -7.01 -1.06
N THR A 41 6.43 -5.96 -1.66
CA THR A 41 6.34 -4.60 -1.11
C THR A 41 4.91 -4.08 -1.11
N VAL A 42 4.17 -4.31 -2.21
CA VAL A 42 2.75 -3.94 -2.31
C VAL A 42 1.92 -4.74 -1.31
N GLY A 43 2.12 -6.06 -1.21
CA GLY A 43 1.45 -6.92 -0.23
C GLY A 43 1.68 -6.47 1.21
N LYS A 44 2.93 -6.14 1.56
CA LYS A 44 3.29 -5.59 2.89
C LYS A 44 2.52 -4.30 3.17
N ALA A 45 2.48 -3.38 2.20
CA ALA A 45 1.79 -2.12 2.35
C ALA A 45 0.28 -2.33 2.56
N LEU A 46 -0.34 -3.22 1.78
CA LEU A 46 -1.76 -3.56 1.91
C LEU A 46 -2.08 -4.14 3.30
N VAL A 47 -1.26 -5.06 3.80
CA VAL A 47 -1.45 -5.63 5.15
C VAL A 47 -1.45 -4.54 6.21
N PHE A 48 -0.45 -3.65 6.24
CA PHE A 48 -0.35 -2.66 7.32
C PHE A 48 -1.20 -1.40 7.15
N ARG A 49 -1.75 -1.16 5.95
CA ARG A 49 -2.64 -0.03 5.69
C ARG A 49 -4.10 -0.40 5.88
N GLU A 50 -4.51 -1.58 5.42
CA GLU A 50 -5.93 -1.96 5.33
C GLU A 50 -6.33 -3.02 6.38
N LEU A 51 -5.42 -3.91 6.78
CA LEU A 51 -5.75 -5.06 7.64
C LEU A 51 -5.20 -4.96 9.06
N VAL A 52 -3.99 -4.39 9.19
CA VAL A 52 -3.18 -4.39 10.42
C VAL A 52 -2.75 -2.97 10.74
N CYS A 53 -3.66 -2.21 11.32
CA CYS A 53 -3.47 -0.81 11.71
C CYS A 53 -4.29 -0.49 12.97
N ALA A 54 -4.06 0.68 13.58
CA ALA A 54 -4.71 1.05 14.85
C ALA A 54 -6.25 1.13 14.79
N ARG A 55 -6.83 1.24 13.58
CA ARG A 55 -8.27 1.28 13.33
C ARG A 55 -8.75 0.14 12.41
N CYS A 56 -7.90 -0.85 12.17
CA CYS A 56 -8.17 -1.96 11.26
C CYS A 56 -8.72 -3.17 12.04
N PRO A 57 -9.24 -4.20 11.34
CA PRO A 57 -9.80 -5.39 11.97
C PRO A 57 -8.82 -6.11 12.90
N THR A 58 -7.52 -6.05 12.60
CA THR A 58 -6.48 -6.65 13.44
C THR A 58 -5.49 -5.60 13.95
N GLN A 59 -5.18 -5.65 15.25
CA GLN A 59 -4.11 -4.83 15.83
C GLN A 59 -2.73 -5.40 15.51
N ARG A 60 -1.74 -4.51 15.39
CA ARG A 60 -0.36 -4.90 15.01
C ARG A 60 0.33 -5.76 16.06
N SER A 61 0.00 -5.60 17.34
CA SER A 61 0.52 -6.43 18.44
C SER A 61 0.12 -7.90 18.30
N ASP A 62 -1.03 -8.16 17.68
CA ASP A 62 -1.65 -9.49 17.66
C ASP A 62 -1.43 -10.21 16.33
N PHE A 63 -0.76 -9.57 15.37
CA PHE A 63 -0.53 -10.11 14.03
C PHE A 63 0.69 -11.04 13.99
N GLY A 64 0.50 -12.24 14.54
CA GLY A 64 1.47 -13.34 14.55
C GLY A 64 1.35 -14.29 13.35
N ARG A 65 2.16 -15.37 13.37
CA ARG A 65 2.21 -16.38 12.30
C ARG A 65 0.88 -17.11 12.11
N ASP A 66 0.18 -17.44 13.20
CA ASP A 66 -1.07 -18.20 13.12
C ASP A 66 -2.21 -17.36 12.54
N ARG A 67 -2.29 -16.08 12.92
CA ARG A 67 -3.22 -15.13 12.28
C ARG A 67 -2.88 -14.88 10.82
N ALA A 68 -1.59 -14.79 10.48
CA ALA A 68 -1.14 -14.68 9.09
C ALA A 68 -1.53 -15.91 8.26
N ARG A 69 -1.50 -17.12 8.85
CA ARG A 69 -1.98 -18.35 8.20
C ARG A 69 -3.48 -18.32 7.98
N ALA A 70 -4.27 -18.05 9.02
CA ALA A 70 -5.72 -17.98 8.92
C ALA A 70 -6.15 -16.94 7.86
N LEU A 71 -5.53 -15.75 7.88
CA LEU A 71 -5.76 -14.73 6.87
C LEU A 71 -5.43 -15.22 5.46
N LYS A 72 -4.29 -15.90 5.26
CA LYS A 72 -3.93 -16.48 3.95
C LYS A 72 -4.99 -17.46 3.45
N GLU A 73 -5.44 -18.37 4.32
CA GLU A 73 -6.44 -19.39 3.99
C GLU A 73 -7.77 -18.72 3.57
N THR A 74 -8.30 -17.81 4.38
CA THR A 74 -9.53 -17.07 4.06
C THR A 74 -9.42 -16.30 2.74
N LEU A 75 -8.27 -15.69 2.47
CA LEU A 75 -8.02 -14.95 1.23
C LEU A 75 -7.99 -15.86 -0.01
N LEU A 76 -7.41 -17.06 0.11
CA LEU A 76 -7.36 -18.03 -0.98
C LEU A 76 -8.74 -18.67 -1.23
N GLU A 77 -9.44 -19.07 -0.17
CA GLU A 77 -10.81 -19.58 -0.26
C GLU A 77 -11.73 -18.57 -0.96
N SER A 78 -11.54 -17.28 -0.65
CA SER A 78 -12.34 -16.22 -1.26
C SER A 78 -11.97 -15.97 -2.74
N LEU A 79 -10.71 -16.16 -3.12
CA LEU A 79 -10.31 -16.14 -4.53
C LEU A 79 -10.94 -17.30 -5.30
N ASP A 80 -10.91 -18.50 -4.72
CA ASP A 80 -11.45 -19.72 -5.33
C ASP A 80 -12.99 -19.66 -5.45
N ALA A 81 -13.65 -19.07 -4.45
CA ALA A 81 -15.09 -18.81 -4.45
C ALA A 81 -15.51 -17.64 -5.37
N GLY A 82 -14.58 -16.98 -6.06
CA GLY A 82 -14.89 -15.87 -6.98
C GLY A 82 -15.24 -14.55 -6.30
N LEU A 83 -14.82 -14.35 -5.04
CA LEU A 83 -15.01 -13.13 -4.24
C LEU A 83 -16.49 -12.79 -3.97
N VAL A 84 -17.33 -13.82 -3.87
CA VAL A 84 -18.79 -13.73 -3.78
C VAL A 84 -19.28 -13.33 -2.37
N ASP A 85 -18.48 -13.56 -1.33
CA ASP A 85 -18.79 -13.11 0.04
C ASP A 85 -17.57 -12.37 0.63
N ARG A 86 -17.58 -11.05 0.50
CA ARG A 86 -16.46 -10.21 0.94
C ARG A 86 -16.59 -9.95 2.43
N GLY A 87 -16.14 -10.91 3.25
CA GLY A 87 -15.95 -10.69 4.69
C GLY A 87 -15.09 -9.46 4.99
N GLY A 88 -15.05 -9.01 6.24
CA GLY A 88 -14.46 -7.71 6.63
C GLY A 88 -13.03 -7.47 6.11
N ASP A 89 -12.17 -8.49 6.10
CA ASP A 89 -10.80 -8.39 5.60
C ASP A 89 -10.73 -8.26 4.06
N ILE A 90 -11.60 -8.96 3.34
CA ILE A 90 -11.67 -8.88 1.87
C ILE A 90 -12.29 -7.56 1.44
N GLN A 91 -13.30 -7.09 2.18
CA GLN A 91 -13.92 -5.80 1.95
C GLN A 91 -12.94 -4.65 2.21
N ALA A 92 -12.13 -4.75 3.28
CA ALA A 92 -11.03 -3.81 3.54
C ALA A 92 -9.97 -3.82 2.43
N LEU A 93 -9.61 -5.00 1.90
CA LEU A 93 -8.65 -5.10 0.80
C LEU A 93 -9.20 -4.62 -0.53
N CYS A 94 -10.51 -4.77 -0.79
CA CYS A 94 -11.10 -4.57 -2.11
C CYS A 94 -12.06 -3.38 -2.20
N VAL A 95 -11.96 -2.44 -1.25
CA VAL A 95 -12.70 -1.16 -1.12
C VAL A 95 -13.80 -0.94 -2.18
N GLY A 96 -15.00 -1.40 -1.83
CA GLY A 96 -16.27 -1.04 -2.47
C GLY A 96 -16.60 -1.79 -3.76
N ASP A 97 -17.90 -2.05 -3.96
CA ASP A 97 -18.50 -2.81 -5.07
C ASP A 97 -18.23 -2.28 -6.49
N ALA A 98 -17.44 -1.22 -6.63
CA ALA A 98 -17.10 -0.57 -7.90
C ALA A 98 -15.70 -0.94 -8.44
N GLU A 99 -14.88 -1.69 -7.68
CA GLU A 99 -13.56 -2.12 -8.17
C GLU A 99 -13.67 -3.27 -9.20
N PRO A 100 -12.92 -3.21 -10.31
CA PRO A 100 -12.86 -4.34 -11.24
C PRO A 100 -12.39 -5.60 -10.51
N ALA A 101 -13.12 -6.72 -10.65
CA ALA A 101 -12.80 -7.99 -9.98
C ALA A 101 -11.33 -8.42 -10.13
N GLY A 102 -10.71 -8.11 -11.28
CA GLY A 102 -9.30 -8.38 -11.55
C GLY A 102 -8.31 -7.61 -10.66
N ARG A 103 -8.67 -6.43 -10.15
CA ARG A 103 -7.81 -5.62 -9.27
C ARG A 103 -7.89 -6.09 -7.82
N CYS A 104 -9.08 -6.45 -7.35
CA CYS A 104 -9.26 -7.10 -6.04
C CYS A 104 -8.45 -8.41 -5.98
N ALA A 105 -8.59 -9.27 -6.99
CA ALA A 105 -7.83 -10.52 -7.06
C ALA A 105 -6.31 -10.30 -7.06
N ALA A 106 -5.82 -9.26 -7.75
CA ALA A 106 -4.39 -8.91 -7.75
C ALA A 106 -3.92 -8.44 -6.36
N ARG A 107 -4.70 -7.60 -5.66
CA ARG A 107 -4.38 -7.15 -4.29
C ARG A 107 -4.29 -8.31 -3.32
N ILE A 108 -5.23 -9.26 -3.40
CA ILE A 108 -5.20 -10.47 -2.58
C ILE A 108 -3.93 -11.28 -2.86
N LYS A 109 -3.59 -11.51 -4.13
CA LYS A 109 -2.35 -12.23 -4.50
C LYS A 109 -1.09 -11.55 -3.97
N PHE A 110 -1.03 -10.21 -3.94
CA PHE A 110 0.09 -9.49 -3.33
C PHE A 110 0.16 -9.72 -1.83
N VAL A 111 -0.97 -9.66 -1.12
CA VAL A 111 -1.04 -9.95 0.31
C VAL A 111 -0.57 -11.37 0.60
N VAL A 112 -1.10 -12.38 -0.11
CA VAL A 112 -0.66 -13.78 0.02
C VAL A 112 0.85 -13.92 -0.21
N THR A 113 1.39 -13.29 -1.26
CA THR A 113 2.84 -13.29 -1.55
C THR A 113 3.66 -12.73 -0.38
N TYR A 114 3.18 -11.68 0.28
CA TYR A 114 3.82 -11.13 1.46
C TYR A 114 3.76 -12.09 2.64
N LEU A 115 2.58 -12.67 2.92
CA LEU A 115 2.38 -13.61 4.04
C LEU A 115 3.29 -14.83 3.90
N ASP A 116 3.33 -15.45 2.72
CA ASP A 116 4.17 -16.62 2.40
C ASP A 116 5.64 -16.32 2.66
N ARG A 117 6.14 -15.19 2.12
CA ARG A 117 7.55 -14.84 2.26
C ARG A 117 7.92 -14.44 3.69
N ARG A 118 7.06 -13.69 4.38
CA ARG A 118 7.35 -13.14 5.71
C ARG A 118 7.24 -14.21 6.81
N TYR A 119 6.27 -15.11 6.70
CA TYR A 119 5.91 -16.08 7.73
C TYR A 119 6.21 -17.53 7.36
N ARG A 120 6.71 -17.78 6.14
CA ARG A 120 7.05 -19.11 5.60
C ARG A 120 5.84 -20.05 5.72
N LEU A 121 4.79 -19.68 5.00
CA LEU A 121 3.48 -20.35 4.95
C LEU A 121 3.25 -21.00 3.60
#